data_AF-A0A2E5HQ86-F1
#
_entry.id   AF-A0A2E5HQ86-F1
#
_cell.length_a   1.000
_cell.length_b   1.000
_cell.length_c   1.000
_cell.angle_alpha   90.00
_cell.angle_beta   90.00
_cell.angle_gamma   90.00
#
_symmetry.space_group_name_H-M   'P 1'
#
loop_
_entity.id
_entity.type
_entity.pdbx_description
1 polymer ?
#
loop_
_entity_poly.entity_id
_entity_poly.type
_entity_poly.pdbx_seq_one_letter_code
_entity_poly.pdbx_strand_id
1 'polypeptide(L)'
;MSRAYWVKLSSSVSETVNAHDKAIHKIDLDTVVPEGEMNEILKGALEEGGWEKSDGKDNTYEKDVEGVRLSWDLDEMTVEAQVEGSETVSRDIAVEGRGYDRGTARREAERMLQQEEDSARDAIQAETDRLQRELSKQLDENEQKRVREINGVLQRTYAEGLKRKAGRMGNVTSINESTNPDGEYQLTITIAE
;
A
#
# COMPACT_ATOMS: atom_id res chain seq x y z
N MET A 1 -10.31 -48.88 46.33
CA MET A 1 -9.15 -48.10 45.86
C MET A 1 -9.58 -47.27 44.65
N SER A 2 -9.72 -45.96 44.80
CA SER A 2 -10.00 -45.04 43.68
C SER A 2 -8.73 -44.83 42.86
N ARG A 3 -8.79 -45.02 41.54
CA ARG A 3 -7.68 -44.72 40.62
C ARG A 3 -7.87 -43.31 40.09
N ALA A 4 -6.84 -42.48 40.13
CA ALA A 4 -6.84 -41.20 39.44
C ALA A 4 -6.62 -41.45 37.94
N TYR A 5 -7.39 -40.75 37.10
CA TYR A 5 -7.31 -40.78 35.64
C TYR A 5 -6.88 -39.43 35.12
N TRP A 6 -5.89 -39.43 34.21
CA TRP A 6 -5.40 -38.23 33.55
C TRP A 6 -5.63 -38.38 32.04
N VAL A 7 -6.16 -37.34 31.40
CA VAL A 7 -6.42 -37.32 29.96
C VAL A 7 -5.71 -36.11 29.39
N LYS A 8 -4.75 -36.36 28.49
CA LYS A 8 -4.08 -35.32 27.72
C LYS A 8 -4.75 -35.18 26.37
N LEU A 9 -5.11 -33.96 26.00
CA LEU A 9 -5.58 -33.61 24.67
C LEU A 9 -4.62 -32.60 24.06
N SER A 10 -4.45 -32.67 22.74
CA SER A 10 -3.64 -31.74 21.97
C SER A 10 -4.41 -31.30 20.72
N SER A 11 -4.31 -30.03 20.40
CA SER A 11 -4.90 -29.42 19.21
C SER A 11 -3.93 -28.36 18.67
N SER A 12 -4.11 -27.94 17.43
CA SER A 12 -3.45 -26.74 16.93
C SER A 12 -4.47 -25.86 16.22
N VAL A 13 -4.31 -24.55 16.39
CA VAL A 13 -5.10 -23.54 15.69
C VAL A 13 -4.12 -22.78 14.81
N SER A 14 -4.35 -22.82 13.49
CA SER A 14 -3.50 -22.15 12.50
C SER A 14 -4.39 -21.38 11.53
N GLU A 15 -4.04 -20.12 11.29
CA GLU A 15 -4.78 -19.22 10.42
C GLU A 15 -3.80 -18.34 9.63
N THR A 16 -4.11 -18.11 8.36
CA THR A 16 -3.39 -17.15 7.52
C THR A 16 -4.11 -15.82 7.60
N VAL A 17 -3.44 -14.85 8.21
CA VAL A 17 -3.91 -13.49 8.39
C VAL A 17 -3.48 -12.66 7.18
N ASN A 18 -4.41 -11.92 6.59
CA ASN A 18 -4.13 -10.98 5.51
C ASN A 18 -4.56 -9.60 5.96
N ALA A 19 -3.68 -8.62 5.78
CA ALA A 19 -3.95 -7.22 6.07
C ALA A 19 -3.54 -6.38 4.86
N HIS A 20 -4.26 -5.29 4.64
CA HIS A 20 -3.93 -4.32 3.61
C HIS A 20 -4.32 -2.93 4.07
N ASP A 21 -3.63 -1.93 3.56
CA ASP A 21 -3.99 -0.54 3.78
C ASP A 21 -3.79 0.26 2.50
N LYS A 22 -4.55 1.36 2.36
CA LYS A 22 -4.48 2.19 1.17
C LYS A 22 -4.72 3.67 1.43
N ALA A 23 -4.04 4.50 0.65
CA ALA A 23 -4.25 5.94 0.58
C ALA A 23 -4.57 6.32 -0.87
N ILE A 24 -5.52 7.23 -1.07
CA ILE A 24 -5.91 7.72 -2.39
C ILE A 24 -5.65 9.21 -2.44
N HIS A 25 -4.85 9.64 -3.42
CA HIS A 25 -4.61 11.03 -3.73
C HIS A 25 -5.39 11.40 -4.98
N LYS A 26 -6.25 12.40 -4.89
CA LYS A 26 -6.90 12.98 -6.05
C LYS A 26 -5.98 14.03 -6.67
N ILE A 27 -5.81 13.98 -7.98
CA ILE A 27 -4.95 14.89 -8.73
C ILE A 27 -5.83 15.82 -9.55
N ASP A 28 -5.73 17.11 -9.28
CA ASP A 28 -6.32 18.15 -10.12
C ASP A 28 -5.22 18.74 -11.00
N LEU A 29 -5.32 18.52 -12.32
CA LEU A 29 -4.41 19.11 -13.30
C LEU A 29 -4.99 20.41 -13.88
N ASP A 30 -4.24 21.48 -13.76
CA ASP A 30 -4.54 22.73 -14.44
C ASP A 30 -4.21 22.63 -15.94
N THR A 31 -5.16 22.99 -16.79
CA THR A 31 -5.01 22.89 -18.25
C THR A 31 -4.20 24.06 -18.79
N VAL A 32 -2.89 23.88 -18.95
CA VAL A 32 -2.01 24.84 -19.66
C VAL A 32 -2.07 24.66 -21.19
N VAL A 33 -2.43 23.45 -21.63
CA VAL A 33 -2.64 23.02 -23.02
C VAL A 33 -3.98 22.27 -23.12
N PRO A 34 -4.51 21.98 -24.32
CA PRO A 34 -5.72 21.18 -24.47
C PRO A 34 -5.63 19.84 -23.73
N GLU A 35 -6.74 19.39 -23.13
CA GLU A 35 -6.79 18.21 -22.23
C GLU A 35 -6.20 16.94 -22.86
N GLY A 36 -6.49 16.67 -24.14
CA GLY A 36 -5.94 15.50 -24.85
C GLY A 36 -4.41 15.51 -24.89
N GLU A 37 -3.80 16.67 -25.09
CA GLU A 37 -2.34 16.81 -25.09
C GLU A 37 -1.76 16.73 -23.68
N MET A 38 -2.46 17.27 -22.68
CA MET A 38 -2.02 17.19 -21.29
C MET A 38 -1.93 15.73 -20.82
N ASN A 39 -2.90 14.90 -21.22
CA ASN A 39 -2.90 13.46 -20.94
C ASN A 39 -1.74 12.73 -21.64
N GLU A 40 -1.43 13.08 -22.88
CA GLU A 40 -0.26 12.52 -23.58
C GLU A 40 1.06 12.91 -22.89
N ILE A 41 1.17 14.16 -22.42
CA ILE A 41 2.33 14.63 -21.69
C ILE A 41 2.45 13.91 -20.35
N LEU A 42 1.35 13.70 -19.63
CA LEU A 42 1.36 12.97 -18.37
C LEU A 42 1.79 11.52 -18.57
N LYS A 43 1.30 10.83 -19.60
CA LYS A 43 1.75 9.48 -19.98
C LYS A 43 3.26 9.43 -20.20
N GLY A 44 3.79 10.37 -20.99
CA GLY A 44 5.24 10.47 -21.22
C GLY A 44 6.02 10.70 -19.92
N ALA A 45 5.54 11.59 -19.05
CA ALA A 45 6.20 11.88 -17.77
C ALA A 45 6.20 10.67 -16.80
N LEU A 46 5.13 9.86 -16.81
CA LEU A 46 5.05 8.62 -16.05
C LEU A 46 6.06 7.60 -16.56
N GLU A 47 6.09 7.35 -17.87
CA GLU A 47 7.01 6.40 -18.52
C GLU A 47 8.47 6.81 -18.31
N GLU A 48 8.81 8.08 -18.50
CA GLU A 48 10.14 8.63 -18.19
C GLU A 48 10.49 8.53 -16.70
N GLY A 49 9.47 8.54 -15.84
CA GLY A 49 9.61 8.37 -14.40
C GLY A 49 9.84 6.92 -13.97
N GLY A 50 9.88 5.97 -14.91
CA GLY A 50 9.99 4.54 -14.62
C GLY A 50 8.70 3.94 -14.07
N TRP A 51 7.55 4.55 -14.37
CA TRP A 51 6.25 3.90 -14.15
C TRP A 51 5.96 2.96 -15.31
N GLU A 52 5.42 1.80 -14.99
CA GLU A 52 5.09 0.76 -15.97
C GLU A 52 3.58 0.70 -16.19
N LYS A 53 3.13 0.40 -17.40
CA LYS A 53 1.70 0.26 -17.67
C LYS A 53 1.18 -0.99 -16.97
N SER A 54 0.07 -0.88 -16.24
CA SER A 54 -0.55 -2.00 -15.54
C SER A 54 -1.03 -3.06 -16.55
N ASP A 55 -0.75 -4.34 -16.27
CA ASP A 55 -1.20 -5.45 -17.08
C ASP A 55 -2.72 -5.62 -16.98
N GLY A 56 -3.44 -5.26 -18.05
CA GLY A 56 -4.88 -5.48 -18.16
C GLY A 56 -5.78 -4.29 -17.82
N LYS A 57 -5.21 -3.14 -17.47
CA LYS A 57 -5.96 -1.87 -17.38
C LYS A 57 -5.35 -0.84 -18.35
N ASP A 58 -6.17 -0.39 -19.28
CA ASP A 58 -5.77 0.76 -20.10
C ASP A 58 -5.71 2.01 -19.23
N ASN A 59 -4.76 2.90 -19.52
CA ASN A 59 -4.55 4.17 -18.81
C ASN A 59 -4.20 4.09 -17.31
N THR A 60 -3.85 2.91 -16.78
CA THR A 60 -3.29 2.78 -15.43
C THR A 60 -1.78 2.52 -15.49
N TYR A 61 -1.01 3.23 -14.65
CA TYR A 61 0.43 3.06 -14.51
C TYR A 61 0.78 2.68 -13.07
N GLU A 62 1.77 1.81 -12.88
CA GLU A 62 2.18 1.30 -11.59
C GLU A 62 3.67 1.51 -11.35
N LYS A 63 4.02 1.70 -10.06
CA LYS A 63 5.41 1.79 -9.62
C LYS A 63 5.53 1.34 -8.17
N ASP A 64 6.57 0.58 -7.85
CA ASP A 64 6.90 0.28 -6.45
C ASP A 64 7.77 1.39 -5.85
N VAL A 65 7.38 1.87 -4.67
CA VAL A 65 8.16 2.83 -3.88
C VAL A 65 8.36 2.25 -2.49
N GLU A 66 9.49 1.59 -2.29
CA GLU A 66 9.90 0.94 -1.03
C GLU A 66 8.84 -0.02 -0.47
N GLY A 67 8.32 -0.91 -1.33
CA GLY A 67 7.33 -1.91 -0.95
C GLY A 67 5.90 -1.39 -0.82
N VAL A 68 5.65 -0.14 -1.22
CA VAL A 68 4.30 0.40 -1.42
C VAL A 68 4.05 0.49 -2.92
N ARG A 69 3.01 -0.20 -3.41
CA ARG A 69 2.58 -0.12 -4.80
C ARG A 69 1.81 1.18 -5.00
N LEU A 70 2.32 2.02 -5.89
CA LEU A 70 1.58 3.16 -6.42
C LEU A 70 0.88 2.75 -7.71
N SER A 71 -0.38 3.14 -7.87
CA SER A 71 -1.17 2.96 -9.07
C SER A 71 -1.80 4.29 -9.47
N TRP A 72 -1.43 4.80 -10.63
CA TRP A 72 -1.95 6.04 -11.20
C TRP A 72 -3.01 5.72 -12.23
N ASP A 73 -4.25 6.15 -11.98
CA ASP A 73 -5.36 6.06 -12.92
C ASP A 73 -5.54 7.41 -13.63
N LEU A 74 -5.31 7.42 -14.95
CA LEU A 74 -5.44 8.64 -15.75
C LEU A 74 -6.89 8.97 -16.14
N ASP A 75 -7.80 8.01 -16.07
CA ASP A 75 -9.21 8.24 -16.37
C ASP A 75 -9.91 8.86 -15.16
N GLU A 76 -9.60 8.39 -13.95
CA GLU A 76 -10.12 8.94 -12.69
C GLU A 76 -9.27 10.09 -12.13
N MET A 77 -8.04 10.27 -12.64
CA MET A 77 -7.07 11.24 -12.14
C MET A 77 -6.77 11.05 -10.64
N THR A 78 -6.51 9.80 -10.27
CA THR A 78 -6.19 9.40 -8.89
C THR A 78 -4.88 8.62 -8.82
N VAL A 79 -4.21 8.71 -7.68
CA VAL A 79 -3.06 7.88 -7.34
C VAL A 79 -3.40 7.10 -6.09
N GLU A 80 -3.51 5.78 -6.22
CA GLU A 80 -3.70 4.86 -5.11
C GLU A 80 -2.34 4.34 -4.64
N ALA A 81 -2.04 4.49 -3.36
CA ALA A 81 -0.93 3.86 -2.69
C ALA A 81 -1.45 2.68 -1.89
N GLN A 82 -0.93 1.48 -2.14
CA GLN A 82 -1.38 0.25 -1.51
C GLN A 82 -0.21 -0.52 -0.91
N VAL A 83 -0.42 -1.04 0.29
CA VAL A 83 0.47 -2.01 0.93
C VAL A 83 -0.33 -3.24 1.36
N GLU A 84 0.26 -4.42 1.22
CA GLU A 84 -0.36 -5.70 1.57
C GLU A 84 0.63 -6.54 2.38
N GLY A 85 0.11 -7.30 3.34
CA GLY A 85 0.89 -8.21 4.17
C GLY A 85 0.10 -9.48 4.48
N SER A 86 0.80 -10.61 4.51
CA SER A 86 0.22 -11.91 4.87
C SER A 86 1.15 -12.64 5.83
N GLU A 87 0.61 -13.12 6.95
CA GLU A 87 1.35 -13.87 7.97
C GLU A 87 0.52 -15.09 8.39
N THR A 88 1.14 -16.26 8.48
CA THR A 88 0.48 -17.46 9.01
C THR A 88 0.85 -17.64 10.47
N VAL A 89 -0.16 -17.57 11.34
CA VAL A 89 -0.01 -17.69 12.78
C VAL A 89 -0.56 -19.03 13.23
N SER A 90 0.27 -19.82 13.91
CA SER A 90 -0.11 -21.13 14.44
C SER A 90 0.19 -21.22 15.93
N ARG A 91 -0.74 -21.80 16.69
CA ARG A 91 -0.57 -22.09 18.12
C ARG A 91 -0.89 -23.54 18.41
N ASP A 92 0.07 -24.22 19.00
CA ASP A 92 -0.09 -25.58 19.51
C ASP A 92 -0.63 -25.52 20.94
N ILE A 93 -1.67 -26.31 21.20
CA ILE A 93 -2.39 -26.36 22.47
C ILE A 93 -2.27 -27.77 23.02
N ALA A 94 -1.91 -27.88 24.30
CA ALA A 94 -1.90 -29.15 25.02
C ALA A 94 -2.47 -28.95 26.42
N VAL A 95 -3.53 -29.68 26.74
CA VAL A 95 -4.21 -29.61 28.04
C VAL A 95 -4.28 -30.99 28.69
N GLU A 96 -4.36 -31.00 30.02
CA GLU A 96 -4.44 -32.21 30.82
C GLU A 96 -5.60 -32.09 31.81
N GLY A 97 -6.63 -32.93 31.65
CA GLY A 97 -7.73 -33.05 32.59
C GLY A 97 -7.51 -34.21 33.56
N ARG A 98 -7.98 -34.05 34.80
CA ARG A 98 -7.77 -34.99 35.91
C ARG A 98 -9.10 -35.35 36.55
N GLY A 99 -9.24 -36.61 36.96
CA GLY A 99 -10.50 -37.04 37.56
C GLY A 99 -10.41 -38.37 38.29
N TYR A 100 -11.42 -38.63 39.12
CA TYR A 100 -11.59 -39.91 39.82
C TYR A 100 -12.11 -41.01 38.89
N ASP A 101 -12.58 -40.65 37.70
CA ASP A 101 -12.94 -41.53 36.60
C ASP A 101 -12.53 -40.90 35.26
N ARG A 102 -12.43 -41.74 34.22
CA ARG A 102 -11.99 -41.32 32.88
C ARG A 102 -12.92 -40.31 32.20
N GLY A 103 -14.22 -40.40 32.44
CA GLY A 103 -15.21 -39.49 31.84
C GLY A 103 -15.14 -38.08 32.43
N THR A 104 -14.87 -37.98 33.74
CA THR A 104 -14.65 -36.69 34.40
C THR A 104 -13.33 -36.05 33.98
N ALA A 105 -12.24 -36.82 33.94
CA ALA A 105 -10.93 -36.34 33.44
C ALA A 105 -11.01 -35.86 31.98
N ARG A 106 -11.76 -36.58 31.13
CA ARG A 106 -11.97 -36.20 29.73
C ARG A 106 -12.79 -34.91 29.58
N ARG A 107 -13.91 -34.77 30.31
CA ARG A 107 -14.74 -33.55 30.26
C ARG A 107 -14.00 -32.31 30.76
N GLU A 108 -13.11 -32.47 31.74
CA GLU A 108 -12.24 -31.38 32.17
C GLU A 108 -11.23 -31.02 31.08
N ALA A 109 -10.55 -32.01 30.50
CA ALA A 109 -9.62 -31.78 29.39
C ALA A 109 -10.32 -31.12 28.19
N GLU A 110 -11.52 -31.55 27.81
CA GLU A 110 -12.30 -30.96 26.70
C GLU A 110 -12.68 -29.51 27.00
N ARG A 111 -13.08 -29.18 28.24
CA ARG A 111 -13.40 -27.80 28.63
C ARG A 111 -12.17 -26.89 28.58
N MET A 112 -11.04 -27.37 29.11
CA MET A 112 -9.78 -26.64 29.06
C MET A 112 -9.30 -26.46 27.62
N LEU A 113 -9.44 -27.50 26.79
CA LEU A 113 -9.07 -27.44 25.38
C LEU A 113 -9.87 -26.35 24.66
N GLN A 114 -11.19 -26.33 24.84
CA GLN A 114 -12.05 -25.32 24.23
C GLN A 114 -11.64 -23.89 24.65
N GLN A 115 -11.36 -23.68 25.93
CA GLN A 115 -10.96 -22.36 26.44
C GLN A 115 -9.60 -21.90 25.89
N GLU A 116 -8.63 -22.82 25.76
CA GLU A 116 -7.34 -22.53 25.16
C GLU A 116 -7.46 -22.30 23.64
N GLU A 117 -8.35 -23.02 22.96
CA GLU A 117 -8.63 -22.80 21.53
C GLU A 117 -9.24 -21.41 21.28
N ASP A 118 -10.19 -20.99 22.13
CA ASP A 118 -10.77 -19.65 22.04
C ASP A 118 -9.71 -18.57 22.35
N SER A 119 -8.86 -18.80 23.35
CA SER A 119 -7.75 -17.89 23.67
C SER A 119 -6.70 -17.82 22.55
N ALA A 120 -6.47 -18.93 21.84
CA ALA A 120 -5.58 -18.97 20.69
C ALA A 120 -6.15 -18.17 19.51
N ARG A 121 -7.46 -18.24 19.27
CA ARG A 121 -8.15 -17.41 18.26
C ARG A 121 -8.08 -15.93 18.60
N ASP A 122 -8.34 -15.55 19.84
CA ASP A 122 -8.23 -14.16 20.29
C ASP A 122 -6.81 -13.60 20.07
N ALA A 123 -5.79 -14.43 20.30
CA ALA A 123 -4.42 -14.04 20.05
C ALA A 123 -4.08 -13.92 18.55
N ILE A 124 -4.62 -14.78 17.69
CA ILE A 124 -4.50 -14.66 16.23
C ILE A 124 -5.16 -13.36 15.74
N GLN A 125 -6.31 -12.99 16.31
CA GLN A 125 -6.95 -11.71 16.01
C GLN A 125 -6.06 -10.53 16.43
N ALA A 126 -5.41 -10.61 17.59
CA ALA A 126 -4.49 -9.56 18.02
C ALA A 126 -3.26 -9.42 17.09
N GLU A 127 -2.78 -10.52 16.50
CA GLU A 127 -1.73 -10.49 15.46
C GLU A 127 -2.24 -9.83 14.17
N THR A 128 -3.51 -10.03 13.82
CA THR A 128 -4.15 -9.31 12.69
C THR A 128 -4.14 -7.81 12.91
N ASP A 129 -4.55 -7.37 14.10
CA ASP A 129 -4.54 -5.95 14.44
C ASP A 129 -3.11 -5.37 14.50
N ARG A 130 -2.13 -6.18 14.93
CA ARG A 130 -0.71 -5.79 14.89
C ARG A 130 -0.24 -5.60 13.46
N LEU A 131 -0.46 -6.59 12.59
CA LEU A 131 -0.04 -6.53 11.19
C LEU A 131 -0.68 -5.33 10.48
N GLN A 132 -1.98 -5.09 10.69
CA GLN A 132 -2.66 -3.91 10.15
C GLN A 132 -1.99 -2.60 10.59
N ARG A 133 -1.65 -2.46 11.88
CA ARG A 133 -0.96 -1.27 12.39
C ARG A 133 0.44 -1.09 11.80
N GLU A 134 1.16 -2.18 11.57
CA GLU A 134 2.48 -2.14 10.94
C GLU A 134 2.41 -1.67 9.49
N LEU A 135 1.43 -2.18 8.74
CA LEU A 135 1.17 -1.75 7.36
C LEU A 135 0.76 -0.27 7.28
N SER A 136 -0.14 0.19 8.14
CA SER A 136 -0.51 1.62 8.21
C SER A 136 0.69 2.50 8.54
N LYS A 137 1.52 2.06 9.49
CA LYS A 137 2.76 2.78 9.83
C LYS A 137 3.73 2.86 8.65
N GLN A 138 3.87 1.77 7.88
CA GLN A 138 4.69 1.76 6.67
C GLN A 138 4.17 2.75 5.62
N LEU A 139 2.85 2.84 5.44
CA LEU A 139 2.25 3.86 4.57
C LEU A 139 2.58 5.26 5.08
N ASP A 140 2.40 5.54 6.36
CA ASP A 140 2.66 6.88 6.92
C ASP A 140 4.14 7.29 6.81
N GLU A 141 5.08 6.39 7.12
CA GLU A 141 6.51 6.69 7.09
C GLU A 141 7.03 6.99 5.68
N ASN A 142 6.39 6.42 4.66
CA ASN A 142 6.78 6.56 3.26
C ASN A 142 5.97 7.65 2.51
N GLU A 143 4.99 8.28 3.17
CA GLU A 143 4.11 9.31 2.57
C GLU A 143 4.91 10.43 1.89
N GLN A 144 5.92 10.98 2.55
CA GLN A 144 6.72 12.08 1.98
C GLN A 144 7.51 11.69 0.73
N LYS A 145 7.88 10.43 0.56
CA LYS A 145 8.57 9.97 -0.65
C LYS A 145 7.57 9.77 -1.79
N ARG A 146 6.40 9.18 -1.50
CA ARG A 146 5.31 9.05 -2.48
C ARG A 146 4.83 10.41 -2.98
N VAL A 147 4.61 11.36 -2.08
CA VAL A 147 4.23 12.73 -2.46
C VAL A 147 5.30 13.40 -3.33
N ARG A 148 6.59 13.18 -3.02
CA ARG A 148 7.68 13.69 -3.87
C ARG A 148 7.70 13.05 -5.25
N GLU A 149 7.47 11.74 -5.33
CA GLU A 149 7.36 11.02 -6.60
C GLU A 149 6.19 11.56 -7.44
N ILE A 150 5.01 11.67 -6.85
CA ILE A 150 3.80 12.22 -7.50
C ILE A 150 4.07 13.64 -7.98
N ASN A 151 4.58 14.52 -7.12
CA ASN A 151 4.90 15.89 -7.49
C ASN A 151 5.97 15.97 -8.57
N GLY A 152 6.96 15.08 -8.57
CA GLY A 152 7.99 15.01 -9.60
C GLY A 152 7.44 14.64 -10.98
N VAL A 153 6.43 13.77 -11.05
CA VAL A 153 5.69 13.51 -12.29
C VAL A 153 4.93 14.77 -12.72
N LEU A 154 4.15 15.38 -11.83
CA LEU A 154 3.34 16.56 -12.14
C LEU A 154 4.19 17.74 -12.62
N GLN A 155 5.31 18.01 -11.95
CA GLN A 155 6.23 19.09 -12.35
C GLN A 155 6.76 18.89 -13.77
N ARG A 156 7.17 17.67 -14.14
CA ARG A 156 7.59 17.34 -15.51
C ARG A 156 6.44 17.52 -16.50
N THR A 157 5.24 17.09 -16.14
CA THR A 157 4.04 17.26 -16.97
C THR A 157 3.76 18.74 -17.24
N TYR A 158 3.77 19.59 -16.20
CA TYR A 158 3.55 21.02 -16.35
C TYR A 158 4.67 21.71 -17.12
N ALA A 159 5.93 21.35 -16.87
CA ALA A 159 7.07 21.90 -17.59
C ALA A 159 6.96 21.66 -19.09
N GLU A 160 6.62 20.43 -19.49
CA GLU A 160 6.44 20.06 -20.88
C GLU A 160 5.19 20.73 -21.49
N GLY A 161 4.08 20.81 -20.74
CA GLY A 161 2.89 21.56 -21.15
C GLY A 161 3.19 23.03 -21.44
N LEU A 162 3.98 23.68 -20.57
CA LEU A 162 4.40 25.08 -20.76
C LEU A 162 5.34 25.25 -21.96
N LYS A 163 6.27 24.31 -22.17
CA LYS A 163 7.16 24.29 -23.36
C LYS A 163 6.36 24.22 -24.65
N ARG A 164 5.36 23.33 -24.73
CA ARG A 164 4.46 23.22 -25.90
C ARG A 164 3.59 24.46 -26.09
N LYS A 165 3.04 25.03 -25.01
CA LYS A 165 2.26 26.27 -25.08
C LYS A 165 3.11 27.43 -25.61
N ALA A 166 4.33 27.59 -25.10
CA ALA A 166 5.25 28.63 -25.55
C ALA A 166 5.61 28.50 -27.03
N GLY A 167 5.86 27.27 -27.51
CA GLY A 167 6.11 27.00 -28.93
C GLY A 167 4.94 27.36 -29.85
N ARG A 168 3.69 27.35 -29.35
CA ARG A 168 2.52 27.83 -30.10
C ARG A 168 2.40 29.35 -30.12
N MET A 169 2.96 30.02 -29.12
CA MET A 169 2.88 31.47 -28.98
C MET A 169 3.94 32.19 -29.83
N GLY A 170 5.06 31.54 -30.16
CA GLY A 170 6.11 32.13 -31.00
C GLY A 170 7.38 31.28 -31.05
N ASN A 171 8.47 31.87 -31.55
CA ASN A 171 9.75 31.17 -31.64
C ASN A 171 10.45 31.14 -30.28
N VAL A 172 10.53 29.97 -29.66
CA VAL A 172 11.25 29.78 -28.39
C VAL A 172 12.74 29.94 -28.62
N THR A 173 13.35 30.95 -27.98
CA THR A 173 14.78 31.26 -28.12
C THR A 173 15.63 30.70 -26.99
N SER A 174 15.05 30.51 -25.80
CA SER A 174 15.77 29.96 -24.65
C SER A 174 14.81 29.27 -23.68
N ILE A 175 15.25 28.15 -23.11
CA ILE A 175 14.60 27.43 -22.03
C ILE A 175 15.63 27.26 -20.92
N ASN A 176 15.37 27.82 -19.75
CA ASN A 176 16.17 27.61 -18.54
C ASN A 176 15.32 26.92 -17.48
N GLU A 177 15.82 25.80 -16.98
CA GLU A 177 15.18 24.94 -16.01
C GLU A 177 16.11 24.78 -14.81
N SER A 178 15.61 25.10 -13.61
CA SER A 178 16.36 24.97 -12.37
C SER A 178 15.46 24.55 -11.22
N THR A 179 15.96 23.66 -10.39
CA THR A 179 15.30 23.25 -9.14
C THR A 179 16.21 23.61 -7.98
N ASN A 180 15.71 24.41 -7.04
CA ASN A 180 16.46 24.80 -5.86
C ASN A 180 16.53 23.66 -4.82
N PRO A 181 17.48 23.69 -3.86
CA PRO A 181 17.58 22.68 -2.80
C PRO A 181 16.32 22.53 -1.96
N ASP A 182 15.52 23.60 -1.86
CA ASP A 182 14.24 23.62 -1.15
C ASP A 182 13.07 22.99 -1.96
N GLY A 183 13.34 22.52 -3.18
CA GLY A 183 12.36 21.87 -4.05
C GLY A 183 11.54 22.83 -4.91
N GLU A 184 11.84 24.13 -4.87
CA GLU A 184 11.21 25.11 -5.76
C GLU A 184 11.70 24.91 -7.20
N TYR A 185 10.76 24.60 -8.09
CA TYR A 185 10.98 24.44 -9.52
C TYR A 185 10.77 25.77 -10.25
N GLN A 186 11.76 26.20 -11.02
CA GLN A 186 11.69 27.39 -11.85
C GLN A 186 11.95 27.04 -13.32
N LEU A 187 11.00 27.41 -14.17
CA LEU A 187 11.09 27.30 -15.62
C LEU A 187 10.95 28.68 -16.23
N THR A 188 11.98 29.11 -16.96
CA THR A 188 11.97 30.36 -17.72
C THR A 188 12.03 30.03 -19.20
N ILE A 189 10.99 30.41 -19.95
CA ILE A 189 10.93 30.25 -21.41
C ILE A 189 10.92 31.64 -22.05
N THR A 190 11.94 31.93 -22.85
CA THR A 190 12.04 33.19 -23.61
C THR A 190 11.51 32.96 -25.02
N ILE A 191 10.53 33.77 -25.43
CA ILE A 191 9.89 33.71 -26.74
C ILE A 191 10.26 35.00 -27.49
N ALA A 192 10.69 34.87 -28.74
CA ALA A 192 10.83 36.00 -29.66
C ALA A 192 9.67 35.98 -30.66
N GLU A 193 9.15 37.18 -30.95
CA GLU A 193 8.23 37.43 -32.07
C GLU A 193 8.96 37.42 -33.42
#